data_AF-A0A1M3IS64-F1
#
_entry.id   AF-A0A1M3IS64-F1
#
_cell.length_a   1.000
_cell.length_b   1.000
_cell.length_c   1.000
_cell.angle_alpha   90.00
_cell.angle_beta   90.00
_cell.angle_gamma   90.00
#
_symmetry.space_group_name_H-M   'P 1'
#
loop_
_entity.id
_entity.type
_entity.pdbx_description
1 polymer ?
#
loop_
_entity_poly.entity_id
_entity_poly.type
_entity_poly.pdbx_seq_one_letter_code
_entity_poly.pdbx_strand_id
1 'polypeptide(L)'
;MNERNTERKNTMFLNKNANQGHIIDQYKIMCDSINTNNQLREAANNFWVTVNSLGISSIAYIKDTSNLNSEQKPLIMWVLVFLGFTLCCSWLSYLKTIKKTIDQKHTLLLVMEQYLPLPIFQNLLQKARPDKNKNSLTIREMFVPISFLLGYIFLGVILIFFNKYF
;
A
#
# COMPACT_ATOMS: atom_id res chain seq x y z
N MET A 1 -6.37 35.89 1.99
CA MET A 1 -6.05 34.51 1.58
C MET A 1 -7.26 33.99 0.80
N ASN A 2 -7.06 33.92 -0.52
CA ASN A 2 -7.98 33.76 -1.67
C ASN A 2 -9.29 32.96 -1.47
N GLU A 3 -10.44 33.60 -1.77
CA GLU A 3 -11.76 32.98 -2.00
C GLU A 3 -11.73 31.96 -3.15
N ARG A 4 -10.75 32.05 -4.06
CA ARG A 4 -10.49 31.07 -5.14
C ARG A 4 -10.16 29.65 -4.67
N ASN A 5 -9.80 29.44 -3.41
CA ASN A 5 -9.53 28.10 -2.87
C ASN A 5 -10.78 27.41 -2.30
N THR A 6 -11.87 28.15 -2.08
CA THR A 6 -13.12 27.61 -1.52
C THR A 6 -14.05 27.09 -2.62
N GLU A 7 -13.95 27.61 -3.84
CA GLU A 7 -14.73 27.16 -5.01
C GLU A 7 -14.22 25.87 -5.68
N ARG A 8 -13.02 25.38 -5.36
CA ARG A 8 -12.58 24.02 -5.76
C ARG A 8 -13.25 22.90 -4.96
N LYS A 9 -14.30 23.19 -4.18
CA LYS A 9 -15.18 22.17 -3.61
C LYS A 9 -16.21 21.76 -4.67
N ASN A 10 -15.94 20.62 -5.31
CA ASN A 10 -16.94 19.67 -5.80
C ASN A 10 -17.96 20.16 -6.84
N THR A 11 -17.55 20.90 -7.87
CA THR A 11 -18.33 20.94 -9.11
C THR A 11 -17.85 19.81 -10.02
N MET A 12 -18.36 18.60 -9.76
CA MET A 12 -18.35 17.57 -10.80
C MET A 12 -19.23 18.11 -11.93
N PHE A 13 -18.63 18.38 -13.09
CA PHE A 13 -19.36 18.81 -14.27
C PHE A 13 -20.22 17.65 -14.75
N LEU A 14 -21.47 17.59 -14.29
CA LEU A 14 -22.46 16.73 -14.91
C LEU A 14 -22.65 17.20 -16.35
N ASN A 15 -22.35 16.32 -17.29
CA ASN A 15 -22.74 16.54 -18.67
C ASN A 15 -24.28 16.61 -18.69
N LYS A 16 -24.85 17.78 -19.01
CA LYS A 16 -26.30 18.02 -19.03
C LYS A 16 -27.07 17.07 -19.96
N ASN A 17 -26.37 16.41 -20.89
CA ASN A 17 -26.93 15.43 -21.81
C ASN A 17 -26.71 13.97 -21.35
N ALA A 18 -26.26 13.74 -20.11
CA ALA A 18 -26.01 12.41 -19.60
C ALA A 18 -27.33 11.65 -19.37
N ASN A 19 -27.56 10.62 -20.18
CA ASN A 19 -28.63 9.65 -19.96
C ASN A 19 -28.39 8.89 -18.63
N GLN A 20 -29.45 8.59 -17.89
CA GLN A 20 -29.41 7.79 -16.67
C GLN A 20 -28.71 6.43 -16.88
N GLY A 21 -28.83 5.83 -18.08
CA GLY A 21 -28.06 4.64 -18.44
C GLY A 21 -26.54 4.86 -18.37
N HIS A 22 -26.03 5.96 -18.93
CA HIS A 22 -24.60 6.29 -18.89
C HIS A 22 -24.11 6.56 -17.47
N ILE A 23 -24.95 7.15 -16.60
CA ILE A 23 -24.59 7.39 -15.19
C ILE A 23 -24.42 6.05 -14.46
N ILE A 24 -25.34 5.11 -14.67
CA ILE A 24 -25.27 3.76 -14.08
C ILE A 24 -24.02 3.02 -14.58
N ASP A 25 -23.69 3.11 -15.87
CA ASP A 25 -22.52 2.44 -16.43
C ASP A 25 -21.20 3.04 -15.91
N GLN A 26 -21.10 4.37 -15.82
CA GLN A 26 -19.95 5.02 -15.18
C GLN A 26 -19.81 4.60 -13.71
N TYR A 27 -20.93 4.48 -12.99
CA TYR A 27 -20.94 4.03 -11.60
C TYR A 27 -20.45 2.59 -11.46
N LYS A 28 -20.88 1.67 -12.34
CA LYS A 28 -20.37 0.29 -12.37
C LYS A 28 -18.87 0.25 -12.64
N ILE A 29 -18.40 0.97 -13.67
CA ILE A 29 -16.96 1.09 -13.99
C ILE A 29 -16.18 1.59 -12.77
N MET A 30 -16.73 2.55 -12.03
CA MET A 30 -16.12 3.08 -10.84
C MET A 30 -16.03 2.05 -9.70
N CYS A 31 -17.12 1.30 -9.45
CA CYS A 31 -17.14 0.22 -8.47
C CYS A 31 -16.09 -0.85 -8.80
N ASP A 32 -16.05 -1.29 -10.06
CA ASP A 32 -15.09 -2.28 -10.54
C ASP A 32 -13.65 -1.77 -10.41
N SER A 33 -13.42 -0.50 -10.74
CA SER A 33 -12.09 0.13 -10.60
C SER A 33 -11.61 0.20 -9.15
N ILE A 34 -12.52 0.37 -8.18
CA ILE A 34 -12.20 0.30 -6.75
C ILE A 34 -11.91 -1.14 -6.34
N ASN A 35 -12.73 -2.10 -6.78
CA ASN A 35 -12.54 -3.51 -6.48
C ASN A 35 -11.19 -4.04 -7.02
N THR A 36 -10.86 -3.73 -8.26
CA THR A 36 -9.57 -4.07 -8.88
C THR A 36 -8.39 -3.51 -8.09
N ASN A 37 -8.49 -2.26 -7.60
CA ASN A 37 -7.44 -1.69 -6.76
C ASN A 37 -7.31 -2.42 -5.40
N ASN A 38 -8.41 -2.88 -4.81
CA ASN A 38 -8.37 -3.68 -3.58
C ASN A 38 -7.69 -5.04 -3.83
N GLN A 39 -8.03 -5.72 -4.93
CA GLN A 39 -7.40 -6.98 -5.33
C GLN A 39 -5.90 -6.79 -5.61
N LEU A 40 -5.53 -5.71 -6.30
CA LEU A 40 -4.12 -5.39 -6.57
C LEU A 40 -3.34 -5.14 -5.27
N ARG A 41 -3.95 -4.46 -4.29
CA ARG A 41 -3.36 -4.25 -2.96
C ARG A 41 -3.10 -5.56 -2.24
N GLU A 42 -4.05 -6.49 -2.29
CA GLU A 42 -3.92 -7.82 -1.68
C GLU A 42 -2.84 -8.67 -2.37
N ALA A 43 -2.85 -8.71 -3.70
CA ALA A 43 -1.83 -9.42 -4.48
C ALA A 43 -0.42 -8.85 -4.24
N ALA A 44 -0.29 -7.53 -4.16
CA ALA A 44 0.99 -6.89 -3.87
C ALA A 44 1.53 -7.28 -2.49
N ASN A 45 0.69 -7.44 -1.47
CA ASN A 45 1.16 -7.89 -0.15
C ASN A 45 1.87 -9.25 -0.24
N ASN A 46 1.31 -10.21 -0.97
CA ASN A 46 1.94 -11.51 -1.16
C ASN A 46 3.28 -11.40 -1.91
N PHE A 47 3.35 -10.56 -2.94
CA PHE A 47 4.60 -10.27 -3.64
C PHE A 47 5.67 -9.72 -2.67
N TRP A 48 5.32 -8.71 -1.88
CA TRP A 48 6.26 -8.07 -0.95
C TRP A 48 6.74 -9.02 0.16
N VAL A 49 5.85 -9.83 0.73
CA VAL A 49 6.24 -10.86 1.71
C VAL A 49 7.19 -11.87 1.07
N THR A 50 6.90 -12.32 -0.15
CA THR A 50 7.71 -13.32 -0.86
C THR A 50 9.13 -12.80 -1.11
N VAL A 51 9.27 -11.60 -1.70
CA VAL A 51 10.60 -11.06 -2.04
C VAL A 51 11.45 -10.77 -0.80
N ASN A 52 10.84 -10.29 0.30
CA ASN A 52 11.59 -10.06 1.55
C ASN A 52 11.95 -11.40 2.24
N SER A 53 11.06 -12.40 2.19
CA SER A 53 11.36 -13.74 2.72
C SER A 53 12.51 -14.40 1.95
N LEU A 54 12.55 -14.23 0.63
CA LEU A 54 13.69 -14.65 -0.20
C LEU A 54 14.97 -13.89 0.18
N GLY A 55 14.88 -12.59 0.43
CA GLY A 55 16.03 -11.79 0.89
C GLY A 55 16.61 -12.29 2.21
N ILE A 56 15.77 -12.54 3.22
CA ILE A 56 16.21 -13.11 4.51
C ILE A 56 16.80 -14.51 4.31
N SER A 57 16.13 -15.37 3.54
CA SER A 57 16.61 -16.72 3.26
C SER A 57 17.96 -16.71 2.54
N SER A 58 18.17 -15.75 1.63
CA SER A 58 19.44 -15.57 0.93
C SER A 58 20.55 -15.15 1.90
N ILE A 59 20.28 -14.25 2.84
CA ILE A 59 21.24 -13.86 3.88
C ILE A 59 21.62 -15.08 4.74
N ALA A 60 20.63 -15.88 5.16
CA ALA A 60 20.86 -17.10 5.92
C ALA A 60 21.69 -18.13 5.14
N TYR A 61 21.38 -18.33 3.85
CA TYR A 61 22.12 -19.23 2.99
C TYR A 61 23.58 -18.79 2.77
N ILE A 62 23.81 -17.50 2.50
CA ILE A 62 25.15 -16.94 2.33
C ILE A 62 25.96 -17.05 3.61
N LYS A 63 25.33 -16.96 4.79
CA LYS A 63 25.98 -17.15 6.08
C LYS A 63 26.59 -18.55 6.23
N ASP A 64 25.86 -19.58 5.82
CA ASP A 64 26.28 -20.97 6.05
C ASP A 64 27.12 -21.54 4.88
N THR A 65 27.20 -20.81 3.76
CA THR A 65 28.01 -21.19 2.60
C THR A 65 29.52 -21.06 2.86
N SER A 66 30.25 -22.15 2.64
CA SER A 66 31.73 -22.21 2.74
C SER A 66 32.47 -21.79 1.45
N ASN A 67 31.76 -21.63 0.35
CA ASN A 67 32.36 -21.35 -0.98
C ASN A 67 32.75 -19.88 -1.19
N LEU A 68 32.49 -19.01 -0.22
CA LEU A 68 32.78 -17.58 -0.29
C LEU A 68 33.94 -17.23 0.64
N ASN A 69 34.88 -16.43 0.13
CA ASN A 69 36.01 -15.96 0.91
C ASN A 69 35.57 -14.94 1.97
N SER A 70 36.37 -14.79 3.03
CA SER A 70 36.09 -13.92 4.20
C SER A 70 35.83 -12.46 3.86
N GLU A 71 36.36 -11.96 2.74
CA GLU A 71 36.15 -10.58 2.28
C GLU A 71 34.85 -10.41 1.46
N GLN A 72 34.45 -11.43 0.69
CA GLN A 72 33.31 -11.34 -0.23
C GLN A 72 31.98 -11.51 0.49
N LYS A 73 31.96 -12.35 1.53
CA LYS A 73 30.74 -12.72 2.24
C LYS A 73 30.11 -11.53 3.00
N PRO A 74 30.84 -10.73 3.79
CA PRO A 74 30.27 -9.53 4.41
C PRO A 74 29.77 -8.51 3.39
N LEU A 75 30.47 -8.34 2.27
CA LEU A 75 30.06 -7.42 1.21
C LEU A 75 28.70 -7.83 0.60
N ILE A 76 28.55 -9.11 0.22
CA ILE A 76 27.29 -9.63 -0.33
C ILE A 76 26.15 -9.48 0.69
N MET A 77 26.42 -9.75 1.97
CA MET A 77 25.43 -9.58 3.03
C MET A 77 24.99 -8.12 3.19
N TRP A 78 25.92 -7.17 3.14
CA TRP A 78 25.60 -5.74 3.17
C TRP A 78 24.72 -5.32 1.99
N VAL A 79 25.03 -5.81 0.79
CA VAL A 79 24.21 -5.56 -0.40
C VAL A 79 22.80 -6.10 -0.21
N LEU A 80 22.65 -7.32 0.32
CA LEU A 80 21.34 -7.93 0.58
C LEU A 80 20.54 -7.21 1.67
N VAL A 81 21.20 -6.76 2.75
CA VAL A 81 20.56 -5.96 3.80
C VAL A 81 20.08 -4.61 3.24
N PHE A 82 20.92 -3.93 2.45
CA PHE A 82 20.55 -2.67 1.82
C PHE A 82 19.38 -2.86 0.84
N LEU A 83 19.43 -3.92 0.02
CA LEU A 83 18.35 -4.26 -0.90
C LEU A 83 17.04 -4.53 -0.13
N GLY A 84 17.09 -5.32 0.95
CA GLY A 84 15.94 -5.57 1.82
C GLY A 84 15.35 -4.30 2.43
N PHE A 85 16.21 -3.40 2.92
CA PHE A 85 15.79 -2.09 3.45
C PHE A 85 15.07 -1.25 2.39
N THR A 86 15.60 -1.18 1.16
CA THR A 86 14.98 -0.44 0.06
C THR A 86 13.65 -1.04 -0.39
N LEU A 87 13.53 -2.37 -0.39
CA LEU A 87 12.27 -3.07 -0.65
C LEU A 87 11.22 -2.76 0.41
N CYS A 88 11.58 -2.75 1.70
CA CYS A 88 10.66 -2.37 2.78
C CYS A 88 10.17 -0.91 2.65
N CYS A 89 11.08 0.03 2.33
CA CYS A 89 10.71 1.42 2.09
C CYS A 89 9.77 1.57 0.88
N SER A 90 10.06 0.83 -0.20
CA SER A 90 9.22 0.80 -1.40
C SER A 90 7.83 0.24 -1.12
N TRP A 91 7.73 -0.83 -0.32
CA TRP A 91 6.46 -1.40 0.10
C TRP A 91 5.62 -0.40 0.90
N LEU A 92 6.24 0.30 1.87
CA LEU A 92 5.54 1.33 2.65
C LEU A 92 5.04 2.49 1.77
N SER A 93 5.84 2.91 0.77
CA SER A 93 5.44 3.94 -0.19
C SER A 93 4.28 3.47 -1.08
N TYR A 94 4.33 2.21 -1.54
CA TYR A 94 3.27 1.59 -2.32
C TYR A 94 1.94 1.56 -1.55
N LEU A 95 1.95 1.08 -0.29
CA LEU A 95 0.75 1.03 0.55
C LEU A 95 0.11 2.40 0.74
N LYS A 96 0.93 3.44 0.96
CA LYS A 96 0.43 4.82 1.08
C LYS A 96 -0.22 5.29 -0.22
N THR A 97 0.40 5.01 -1.36
CA THR A 97 -0.07 5.46 -2.67
C THR A 97 -1.37 4.77 -3.07
N ILE A 98 -1.44 3.44 -2.95
CA ILE A 98 -2.65 2.69 -3.34
C ILE A 98 -3.84 3.03 -2.44
N LYS A 99 -3.60 3.21 -1.13
CA LYS A 99 -4.63 3.67 -0.18
C LYS A 99 -5.18 5.02 -0.61
N LYS A 100 -4.30 5.99 -0.90
CA LYS A 100 -4.72 7.33 -1.32
C LYS A 100 -5.58 7.27 -2.58
N THR A 101 -5.19 6.46 -3.57
CA THR A 101 -5.97 6.28 -4.80
C THR A 101 -7.33 5.66 -4.53
N ILE A 102 -7.42 4.64 -3.66
CA ILE A 102 -8.69 4.02 -3.28
C ILE A 102 -9.57 5.03 -2.53
N ASP A 103 -9.02 5.79 -1.59
CA ASP A 103 -9.76 6.79 -0.82
C ASP A 103 -10.32 7.92 -1.71
N GLN A 104 -9.53 8.36 -2.70
CA GLN A 104 -9.97 9.33 -3.71
C GLN A 104 -11.11 8.78 -4.58
N LYS A 105 -10.96 7.55 -5.08
CA LYS A 105 -11.99 6.88 -5.87
C LYS A 105 -13.27 6.69 -5.05
N HIS A 106 -13.15 6.24 -3.80
CA HIS A 106 -14.29 6.09 -2.91
C HIS A 106 -15.01 7.43 -2.67
N THR A 107 -14.26 8.53 -2.56
CA THR A 107 -14.88 9.86 -2.42
C THR A 107 -15.68 10.23 -3.66
N LEU A 108 -15.14 9.97 -4.85
CA LEU A 108 -15.85 10.19 -6.11
C LEU A 108 -17.09 9.29 -6.25
N LEU A 109 -17.00 8.02 -5.85
CA LEU A 109 -18.13 7.08 -5.84
C LEU A 109 -19.30 7.62 -5.01
N LEU A 110 -19.02 8.16 -3.81
CA LEU A 110 -20.06 8.76 -2.95
C LEU A 110 -20.71 10.00 -3.57
N VAL A 111 -19.96 10.77 -4.36
CA VAL A 111 -20.53 11.91 -5.12
C VAL A 111 -21.43 11.40 -6.24
N MET A 112 -21.02 10.35 -6.96
CA MET A 112 -21.82 9.74 -8.03
C MET A 112 -23.15 9.17 -7.50
N GLU A 113 -23.16 8.61 -6.29
CA GLU A 113 -24.37 8.07 -5.66
C GLU A 113 -25.47 9.11 -5.41
N GLN A 114 -25.12 10.40 -5.30
CA GLN A 114 -26.11 11.48 -5.12
C GLN A 114 -27.05 11.64 -6.33
N TYR A 115 -26.65 11.10 -7.49
CA TYR A 115 -27.42 11.14 -8.73
C TYR A 115 -28.13 9.82 -9.02
N LEU A 116 -27.98 8.82 -8.15
CA LEU A 116 -28.66 7.53 -8.27
C LEU A 116 -29.94 7.54 -7.42
N PRO A 117 -30.97 6.76 -7.82
CA PRO A 117 -32.22 6.66 -7.07
C PRO A 117 -32.03 6.16 -5.63
N LEU A 118 -30.99 5.36 -5.40
CA LEU A 118 -30.69 4.78 -4.09
C LEU A 118 -29.16 4.80 -3.84
N PRO A 119 -28.68 5.59 -2.86
CA PRO A 119 -27.26 5.66 -2.53
C PRO A 119 -26.87 4.54 -1.54
N ILE A 120 -26.54 3.37 -2.08
CA ILE A 120 -26.32 2.14 -1.30
C ILE A 120 -25.10 2.26 -0.37
N PHE A 121 -23.96 2.67 -0.91
CA PHE A 121 -22.71 2.75 -0.16
C PHE A 121 -22.74 3.85 0.89
N GLN A 122 -23.28 5.02 0.57
CA GLN A 122 -23.46 6.11 1.53
C GLN A 122 -24.31 5.65 2.73
N ASN A 123 -25.42 4.97 2.47
CA ASN A 123 -26.30 4.45 3.52
C ASN A 123 -25.60 3.37 4.36
N LEU A 124 -24.83 2.47 3.73
CA LEU A 124 -24.04 1.45 4.43
C LEU A 124 -22.96 2.08 5.32
N LEU A 125 -22.23 3.08 4.81
CA LEU A 125 -21.18 3.78 5.56
C LEU A 125 -21.74 4.60 6.73
N GLN A 126 -22.92 5.19 6.55
CA GLN A 126 -23.59 5.95 7.61
C GLN A 126 -24.08 5.02 8.72
N LYS A 127 -24.63 3.84 8.36
CA LYS A 127 -25.01 2.79 9.33
C LYS A 127 -23.82 2.12 10.00
N ALA A 128 -22.68 2.03 9.31
CA ALA A 128 -21.46 1.42 9.85
C ALA A 128 -20.66 2.34 10.81
N ARG A 129 -21.12 3.57 11.09
CA ARG A 129 -20.47 4.48 12.05
C ARG A 129 -21.16 4.42 13.42
N PRO A 130 -20.53 3.75 14.41
CA PRO A 130 -20.36 4.36 15.73
C PRO A 130 -18.94 4.86 16.00
N ASP A 131 -17.88 4.32 15.37
CA ASP A 131 -16.52 4.64 15.79
C ASP A 131 -15.63 5.24 14.70
N LYS A 132 -15.09 6.42 15.02
CA LYS A 132 -14.25 7.32 14.21
C LYS A 132 -12.89 6.73 13.76
N ASN A 133 -12.71 5.41 13.69
CA ASN A 133 -11.41 4.81 13.43
C ASN A 133 -11.30 4.20 12.02
N LYS A 134 -11.51 5.04 10.98
CA LYS A 134 -11.30 4.69 9.55
C LYS A 134 -9.82 4.38 9.21
N ASN A 135 -8.91 4.53 10.16
CA ASN A 135 -7.47 4.32 10.02
C ASN A 135 -6.99 2.91 10.39
N SER A 136 -7.85 2.03 10.93
CA SER A 136 -7.40 0.77 11.54
C SER A 136 -6.80 -0.24 10.54
N LEU A 137 -7.39 -0.38 9.34
CA LEU A 137 -6.92 -1.33 8.32
C LEU A 137 -5.49 -1.03 7.87
N THR A 138 -5.15 0.24 7.70
CA THR A 138 -3.82 0.65 7.24
C THR A 138 -2.75 0.46 8.30
N ILE A 139 -3.08 0.67 9.58
CA ILE A 139 -2.14 0.43 10.68
C ILE A 139 -1.78 -1.06 10.76
N ARG A 140 -2.77 -1.95 10.62
CA ARG A 140 -2.55 -3.40 10.62
C ARG A 140 -1.75 -3.86 9.40
N GLU A 141 -2.01 -3.28 8.23
CA GLU A 141 -1.26 -3.56 6.99
C GLU A 141 0.19 -3.05 7.04
N MET A 142 0.47 -1.96 7.76
CA MET A 142 1.83 -1.43 7.93
C MET A 142 2.69 -2.26 8.88
N PHE A 143 2.10 -3.12 9.71
CA PHE A 143 2.85 -3.93 10.68
C PHE A 143 3.87 -4.85 10.01
N VAL A 144 3.47 -5.53 8.92
CA VAL A 144 4.33 -6.50 8.22
C VAL A 144 5.58 -5.83 7.62
N PRO A 145 5.50 -4.79 6.77
CA PRO A 145 6.70 -4.13 6.26
C PRO A 145 7.58 -3.55 7.38
N ILE A 146 7.00 -3.04 8.47
CA ILE A 146 7.79 -2.54 9.62
C ILE A 146 8.56 -3.68 10.28
N SER A 147 7.95 -4.87 10.45
CA SER A 147 8.65 -6.02 11.02
C SER A 147 9.85 -6.47 10.18
N PHE A 148 9.72 -6.52 8.86
CA PHE A 148 10.84 -6.80 7.95
C PHE A 148 11.91 -5.71 8.00
N LEU A 149 11.51 -4.44 8.02
CA LEU A 149 12.43 -3.31 8.13
C LEU A 149 13.28 -3.39 9.40
N LEU A 150 12.65 -3.66 10.55
CA LEU A 150 13.34 -3.89 11.82
C LEU A 150 14.28 -5.09 11.74
N GLY A 151 13.88 -6.17 11.07
CA GLY A 151 14.72 -7.33 10.80
C GLY A 151 15.99 -6.98 10.02
N TYR A 152 15.88 -6.22 8.93
CA TYR A 152 17.05 -5.78 8.16
C TYR A 152 17.95 -4.81 8.94
N ILE A 153 17.38 -3.90 9.73
CA ILE A 153 18.15 -3.02 10.62
C ILE A 153 18.93 -3.87 11.63
N PHE A 154 18.28 -4.86 12.25
CA PHE A 154 18.90 -5.75 13.21
C PHE A 154 20.04 -6.57 12.60
N LEU A 155 19.83 -7.12 11.39
CA LEU A 155 20.89 -7.82 10.65
C LEU A 155 22.06 -6.89 10.30
N GLY A 156 21.78 -5.65 9.88
CA GLY A 156 22.82 -4.65 9.65
C GLY A 156 23.64 -4.34 10.90
N VAL A 157 22.99 -4.18 12.06
CA VAL A 157 23.67 -3.98 13.35
C VAL A 157 24.55 -5.18 13.69
N ILE A 158 24.05 -6.41 13.52
CA ILE A 158 24.84 -7.62 13.75
C ILE A 158 26.08 -7.64 12.85
N LEU A 159 25.96 -7.31 11.56
CA LEU A 159 27.10 -7.27 10.64
C LEU A 159 28.16 -6.25 11.06
N ILE A 160 27.77 -5.12 11.65
CA ILE A 160 28.72 -4.12 12.18
C ILE A 160 29.50 -4.68 13.38
N PHE A 161 28.79 -5.23 14.37
CA PHE A 161 29.41 -5.64 15.65
C PHE A 161 30.10 -7.01 15.59
N PHE A 162 29.59 -7.91 14.76
CA PHE A 162 30.04 -9.31 14.69
C PHE A 162 30.67 -9.65 13.33
N ASN A 163 31.23 -8.67 12.63
CA ASN A 163 31.85 -8.87 11.32
C ASN A 163 32.90 -10.01 11.28
N LYS A 164 33.57 -10.30 12.42
CA LYS A 164 34.52 -11.42 12.53
C LYS A 164 33.87 -12.82 12.56
N TYR A 165 32.58 -12.92 12.85
CA TYR A 165 31.84 -14.17 12.96
C TYR A 165 31.00 -14.49 11.71
N PHE A 166 31.05 -13.60 10.71
CA PHE A 166 30.36 -13.74 9.43
C PHE A 166 31.39 -13.93 8.33
#